data_AF-A0A2N3I633-F1
#
_entry.id   AF-A0A2N3I633-F1
#
_cell.length_a   1.000
_cell.length_b   1.000
_cell.length_c   1.000
_cell.angle_alpha   90.00
_cell.angle_beta   90.00
_cell.angle_gamma   90.00
#
_symmetry.space_group_name_H-M   'P 1'
#
loop_
_entity.id
_entity.type
_entity.pdbx_description
1 polymer ?
#
loop_
_entity_poly.entity_id
_entity_poly.type
_entity_poly.pdbx_seq_one_letter_code
_entity_poly.pdbx_strand_id
1 'polypeptide(L)'
;MKEETSNNSRRKFLKSVGISIGAAGVVSGFSLLGAAKAAAQEPRETVNLLTQDGQLVQVDKDQLRPTVTEPLTELQKRGREGIAGKSFVMVIDLSKCRNARKCMDACQNHHQLRPDQHHINVLQMQDAEHTAPYFMPKPCQHCDNPPCTKVCPVDATFKRQDGIVLIDNERCIGCRFCIAACPYSARIFQWTEPKDPEKYKDLTYNIEANVPQKKGTISKCLFSADRLREDKLPSCVSSCPNGVYYFGDQNEDAVTNGTTHETVRFSKLIEENAGYTLMPELGTKPRVYYLPPKNRAFEFNGDLLNEENLH
;
A
#
# COMPACT_ATOMS: atom_id res chain seq x y z
N MET A 1 -27.33 -3.53 72.31
CA MET A 1 -28.38 -3.19 71.32
C MET A 1 -27.72 -3.31 69.95
N LYS A 2 -27.64 -4.50 69.36
CA LYS A 2 -28.66 -5.13 68.48
C LYS A 2 -29.28 -4.13 67.51
N GLU A 3 -28.87 -4.21 66.24
CA GLU A 3 -29.77 -4.54 65.13
C GLU A 3 -28.95 -5.06 63.93
N GLU A 4 -29.21 -6.33 63.58
CA GLU A 4 -28.79 -7.02 62.38
C GLU A 4 -29.90 -6.91 61.33
N THR A 5 -29.57 -6.71 60.06
CA THR A 5 -30.53 -6.97 58.96
C THR A 5 -29.88 -7.77 57.81
N SER A 6 -30.13 -9.07 57.87
CA SER A 6 -30.72 -9.94 56.84
C SER A 6 -30.13 -10.00 55.42
N ASN A 7 -29.53 -11.16 55.18
CA ASN A 7 -29.14 -11.79 53.91
C ASN A 7 -30.25 -12.72 53.39
N ASN A 8 -30.72 -12.60 52.12
CA ASN A 8 -31.10 -13.72 51.22
C ASN A 8 -32.02 -13.29 50.05
N SER A 9 -31.46 -12.83 48.92
CA SER A 9 -32.24 -12.72 47.67
C SER A 9 -31.57 -13.35 46.43
N ARG A 10 -30.44 -14.04 46.59
CA ARG A 10 -29.72 -14.66 45.44
C ARG A 10 -29.84 -16.19 45.35
N ARG A 11 -30.46 -16.87 46.34
CA ARG A 11 -30.57 -18.34 46.38
C ARG A 11 -31.94 -18.93 45.99
N LYS A 12 -32.94 -18.11 45.65
CA LYS A 12 -34.30 -18.60 45.31
C LYS A 12 -34.63 -18.66 43.81
N PHE A 13 -33.82 -18.08 42.94
CA PHE A 13 -34.12 -18.06 41.49
C PHE A 13 -33.63 -19.32 40.75
N LEU A 14 -32.62 -20.01 41.27
CA LEU A 14 -32.00 -21.18 40.62
C LEU A 14 -32.62 -22.53 41.02
N LYS A 15 -33.83 -22.55 41.61
CA LYS A 15 -34.53 -23.79 42.00
C LYS A 15 -35.91 -23.99 41.35
N SER A 16 -36.40 -23.07 40.51
CA SER A 16 -37.78 -23.12 39.99
C SER A 16 -37.93 -23.44 38.51
N VAL A 17 -36.84 -23.70 37.76
CA VAL A 17 -36.94 -24.03 36.33
C VAL A 17 -36.09 -25.27 36.05
N GLY A 18 -36.53 -26.39 36.61
CA GLY A 18 -35.93 -27.69 36.37
C GLY A 18 -36.91 -28.81 36.70
N ILE A 19 -37.38 -29.48 35.64
CA ILE A 19 -37.90 -30.87 35.59
C ILE A 19 -39.37 -31.09 36.00
N SER A 20 -40.21 -31.45 35.01
CA SER A 20 -41.05 -32.68 34.94
C SER A 20 -42.18 -32.51 33.90
N ILE A 21 -42.11 -33.15 32.71
CA ILE A 21 -42.69 -34.47 32.32
C ILE A 21 -44.23 -34.49 32.26
N GLY A 22 -44.77 -34.85 31.08
CA GLY A 22 -46.14 -35.36 30.90
C GLY A 22 -46.39 -35.84 29.47
N ALA A 23 -46.65 -37.14 29.30
CA ALA A 23 -46.59 -37.89 28.05
C ALA A 23 -47.95 -38.10 27.34
N ALA A 24 -47.87 -38.37 26.03
CA ALA A 24 -48.68 -39.23 25.16
C ALA A 24 -50.24 -39.21 25.21
N GLY A 25 -50.85 -38.88 24.07
CA GLY A 25 -52.23 -39.20 23.70
C GLY A 25 -52.36 -39.30 22.16
N VAL A 26 -52.95 -40.39 21.68
CA VAL A 26 -52.90 -40.90 20.29
C VAL A 26 -54.08 -40.39 19.43
N VAL A 27 -53.76 -39.97 18.20
CA VAL A 27 -54.51 -39.94 16.92
C VAL A 27 -56.06 -39.90 16.92
N SER A 28 -56.63 -38.82 16.37
CA SER A 28 -57.59 -38.90 15.23
C SER A 28 -57.88 -37.51 14.63
N GLY A 29 -57.53 -37.34 13.36
CA GLY A 29 -58.05 -36.42 12.33
C GLY A 29 -58.61 -35.04 12.72
N PHE A 30 -58.02 -33.98 12.16
CA PHE A 30 -58.74 -33.08 11.26
C PHE A 30 -57.73 -32.29 10.44
N SER A 31 -57.77 -32.50 9.13
CA SER A 31 -57.04 -31.74 8.13
C SER A 31 -57.49 -30.28 8.18
N LEU A 32 -56.59 -29.38 8.58
CA LEU A 32 -56.73 -27.95 8.31
C LEU A 32 -55.43 -27.42 7.74
N LEU A 33 -55.54 -26.97 6.50
CA LEU A 33 -54.51 -26.29 5.73
C LEU A 33 -53.92 -25.13 6.53
N GLY A 34 -52.62 -25.19 6.77
CA GLY A 34 -51.82 -24.06 7.25
C GLY A 34 -50.49 -24.07 6.53
N ALA A 35 -50.44 -23.44 5.36
CA ALA A 35 -49.20 -23.20 4.64
C ALA A 35 -48.29 -22.28 5.47
N ALA A 36 -47.45 -22.86 6.33
CA ALA A 36 -46.36 -22.16 6.94
C ALA A 36 -45.30 -21.91 5.86
N LYS A 37 -45.27 -20.68 5.35
CA LYS A 37 -44.12 -20.14 4.61
C LYS A 37 -42.88 -20.33 5.50
N ALA A 38 -42.02 -21.27 5.13
CA ALA A 38 -40.62 -21.21 5.51
C ALA A 38 -40.08 -19.90 4.93
N ALA A 39 -39.93 -18.89 5.78
CA ALA A 39 -39.20 -17.69 5.41
C ALA A 39 -37.75 -18.14 5.16
N ALA A 40 -37.39 -18.24 3.88
CA ALA A 40 -36.01 -18.39 3.47
C ALA A 40 -35.24 -17.19 4.04
N GLN A 41 -34.40 -17.45 5.03
CA GLN A 41 -33.55 -16.44 5.63
C GLN A 41 -32.43 -16.16 4.62
N GLU A 42 -32.40 -14.93 4.09
CA GLU A 42 -31.37 -14.45 3.18
C GLU A 42 -29.96 -14.84 3.69
N PRO A 43 -29.04 -15.28 2.81
CA PRO A 43 -27.69 -15.63 3.22
C PRO A 43 -27.00 -14.39 3.82
N ARG A 44 -26.74 -14.42 5.13
CA ARG A 44 -26.07 -13.34 5.84
C ARG A 44 -24.59 -13.31 5.45
N GLU A 45 -24.14 -12.14 4.99
CA GLU A 45 -22.73 -11.90 4.67
C GLU A 45 -21.92 -11.86 5.97
N THR A 46 -21.00 -12.80 6.15
CA THR A 46 -20.12 -12.88 7.32
C THR A 46 -18.72 -12.35 7.00
N VAL A 47 -18.06 -11.75 8.00
CA VAL A 47 -16.68 -11.25 7.88
C VAL A 47 -15.81 -11.95 8.91
N ASN A 48 -14.62 -12.41 8.50
CA ASN A 48 -13.61 -12.95 9.41
C ASN A 48 -12.89 -11.81 10.12
N LEU A 49 -12.97 -11.76 11.44
CA LEU A 49 -12.24 -10.82 12.30
C LEU A 49 -11.21 -11.57 13.12
N LEU A 50 -10.08 -10.91 13.41
CA LEU A 50 -9.10 -11.41 14.36
C LEU A 50 -9.38 -10.80 15.74
N THR A 51 -9.62 -11.62 16.75
CA THR A 51 -9.79 -11.17 18.13
C THR A 51 -8.46 -10.71 18.74
N GLN A 52 -8.51 -10.02 19.88
CA GLN A 52 -7.30 -9.55 20.58
C GLN A 52 -6.39 -10.69 21.04
N ASP A 53 -6.96 -11.86 21.30
CA ASP A 53 -6.27 -13.11 21.63
C ASP A 53 -5.83 -13.92 20.39
N GLY A 54 -5.97 -13.36 19.18
CA GLY A 54 -5.46 -13.94 17.95
C GLY A 54 -6.33 -15.03 17.34
N GLN A 55 -7.60 -15.16 17.75
CA GLN A 55 -8.54 -16.12 17.18
C GLN A 55 -9.30 -15.52 16.00
N LEU A 56 -9.49 -16.29 14.94
CA LEU A 56 -10.35 -15.90 13.83
C LEU A 56 -11.81 -16.21 14.20
N VAL A 57 -12.66 -15.19 14.17
CA VAL A 57 -14.09 -15.29 14.43
C VAL A 57 -14.88 -14.77 13.24
N GLN A 58 -15.96 -15.47 12.87
CA GLN A 58 -16.91 -14.99 11.87
C GLN A 58 -17.99 -14.17 12.56
N VAL A 59 -18.17 -12.93 12.09
CA VAL A 59 -19.18 -12.01 12.62
C VAL A 59 -20.11 -11.61 11.49
N ASP A 60 -21.41 -11.56 11.77
CA ASP A 60 -22.41 -11.01 10.85
C ASP A 60 -22.05 -9.54 10.55
N LYS A 61 -22.00 -9.17 9.27
CA LYS A 61 -21.65 -7.80 8.85
C LYS A 61 -22.55 -6.75 9.50
N ASP A 62 -23.80 -7.09 9.79
CA ASP A 62 -24.79 -6.23 10.46
C ASP A 62 -24.45 -5.90 11.92
N GLN A 63 -23.61 -6.72 12.58
CA GLN A 63 -23.16 -6.50 13.96
C GLN A 63 -21.97 -5.54 14.03
N LEU A 64 -21.34 -5.24 12.89
CA LEU A 64 -20.25 -4.27 12.82
C LEU A 64 -20.83 -2.87 12.89
N ARG A 65 -20.49 -2.13 13.95
CA ARG A 65 -20.73 -0.69 13.98
C ARG A 65 -19.63 -0.01 13.18
N PRO A 66 -19.94 0.67 12.07
CA PRO A 66 -18.94 1.46 11.38
C PRO A 66 -18.44 2.53 12.35
N THR A 67 -17.13 2.55 12.59
CA THR A 67 -16.50 3.67 13.29
C THR A 67 -16.81 4.93 12.50
N VAL A 68 -17.15 6.03 13.18
CA VAL A 68 -17.28 7.34 12.53
C VAL A 68 -15.89 7.74 12.02
N THR A 69 -15.59 7.40 10.78
CA THR A 69 -14.47 8.01 10.06
C THR A 69 -14.91 9.39 9.63
N GLU A 70 -14.14 10.41 10.00
CA GLU A 70 -14.25 11.75 9.43
C GLU A 70 -14.45 11.67 7.91
N PRO A 71 -15.38 12.47 7.35
CA PRO A 71 -15.66 12.42 5.92
C PRO A 71 -14.39 12.77 5.16
N LEU A 72 -14.04 11.92 4.19
CA LEU A 72 -12.89 12.14 3.33
C LEU A 72 -13.10 13.42 2.51
N THR A 73 -12.04 14.22 2.36
CA THR A 73 -12.02 15.30 1.37
C THR A 73 -12.10 14.74 -0.05
N GLU A 74 -12.52 15.55 -1.03
CA GLU A 74 -12.58 15.12 -2.43
C GLU A 74 -11.24 14.61 -2.97
N LEU A 75 -10.12 15.25 -2.58
CA LEU A 75 -8.77 14.78 -2.95
C LEU A 75 -8.44 13.42 -2.33
N GLN A 76 -8.87 13.17 -1.10
CA GLN A 76 -8.71 11.86 -0.46
C GLN A 76 -9.59 10.78 -1.09
N LYS A 77 -10.85 11.09 -1.44
CA LYS A 77 -11.75 10.15 -2.13
C LYS A 77 -11.16 9.71 -3.46
N ARG A 78 -10.87 10.65 -4.36
CA ARG A 78 -10.26 10.33 -5.67
C ARG A 78 -8.94 9.58 -5.51
N GLY A 79 -8.11 9.97 -4.55
CA GLY A 79 -6.81 9.37 -4.35
C GLY A 79 -6.90 7.91 -3.88
N ARG A 80 -7.95 7.58 -3.13
CA ARG A 80 -8.26 6.22 -2.68
C ARG A 80 -8.82 5.33 -3.79
N GLU A 81 -9.66 5.88 -4.65
CA GLU A 81 -10.21 5.16 -5.81
C GLU A 81 -9.14 4.88 -6.87
N GLY A 82 -8.38 5.91 -7.25
CA GLY A 82 -7.43 5.86 -8.35
C GLY A 82 -8.05 6.06 -9.73
N ILE A 83 -7.40 5.54 -10.77
CA ILE A 83 -7.86 5.67 -12.16
C ILE A 83 -8.45 4.33 -12.63
N ALA A 84 -9.73 4.32 -12.97
CA ALA A 84 -10.43 3.10 -13.36
C ALA A 84 -9.84 2.48 -14.64
N GLY A 85 -9.79 1.15 -14.69
CA GLY A 85 -9.30 0.40 -15.85
C GLY A 85 -7.79 0.43 -16.07
N LYS A 86 -7.02 1.20 -15.29
CA LYS A 86 -5.56 1.29 -15.39
C LYS A 86 -4.86 0.28 -14.49
N SER A 87 -3.60 0.01 -14.79
CA SER A 87 -2.76 -0.92 -14.04
C SER A 87 -1.28 -0.51 -14.19
N PHE A 88 -0.85 0.50 -13.44
CA PHE A 88 0.44 1.15 -13.66
C PHE A 88 1.67 0.30 -13.27
N VAL A 89 2.65 0.29 -14.17
CA VAL A 89 3.96 -0.36 -13.99
C VAL A 89 5.10 0.58 -14.36
N MET A 90 6.28 0.32 -13.79
CA MET A 90 7.52 1.02 -14.12
C MET A 90 8.58 0.00 -14.54
N VAL A 91 9.36 0.31 -15.57
CA VAL A 91 10.52 -0.46 -15.98
C VAL A 91 11.77 0.41 -15.84
N ILE A 92 12.81 -0.12 -15.22
CA ILE A 92 14.07 0.57 -14.95
C ILE A 92 15.19 -0.18 -15.67
N ASP A 93 15.76 0.43 -16.70
CA ASP A 93 16.87 -0.12 -17.47
C ASP A 93 18.22 0.19 -16.79
N LEU A 94 18.77 -0.81 -16.10
CA LEU A 94 20.02 -0.66 -15.35
C LEU A 94 21.24 -0.49 -16.26
N SER A 95 21.14 -0.87 -17.54
CA SER A 95 22.24 -0.69 -18.49
C SER A 95 22.48 0.78 -18.86
N LYS A 96 21.50 1.65 -18.59
CA LYS A 96 21.50 3.07 -18.99
C LYS A 96 21.77 4.05 -17.84
N CYS A 97 21.78 3.60 -16.58
CA CYS A 97 21.87 4.50 -15.44
C CYS A 97 23.31 5.02 -15.22
N ARG A 98 23.56 6.29 -15.58
CA ARG A 98 24.85 6.98 -15.41
C ARG A 98 24.97 7.79 -14.10
N ASN A 99 24.20 7.47 -13.07
CA ASN A 99 24.17 8.20 -11.78
C ASN A 99 23.99 9.73 -11.90
N ALA A 100 23.23 10.20 -12.90
CA ALA A 100 22.99 11.65 -13.08
C ALA A 100 22.11 12.27 -11.97
N ARG A 101 21.47 11.44 -11.14
CA ARG A 101 20.60 11.79 -9.99
C ARG A 101 19.46 12.80 -10.23
N LYS A 102 19.22 13.22 -11.48
CA LYS A 102 18.06 14.07 -11.86
C LYS A 102 16.70 13.48 -11.47
N CYS A 103 16.59 12.16 -11.46
CA CYS A 103 15.40 11.47 -10.97
C CYS A 103 15.15 11.67 -9.47
N MET A 104 16.21 11.76 -8.66
CA MET A 104 16.14 12.06 -7.22
C MET A 104 15.74 13.52 -7.02
N ASP A 105 16.46 14.45 -7.67
CA ASP A 105 16.22 15.90 -7.58
C ASP A 105 14.77 16.25 -7.96
N ALA A 106 14.28 15.71 -9.08
CA ALA A 106 12.92 15.97 -9.56
C ALA A 106 11.87 15.42 -8.58
N CYS A 107 12.10 14.22 -8.04
CA CYS A 107 11.20 13.61 -7.07
C CYS A 107 11.17 14.39 -5.75
N GLN A 108 12.33 14.84 -5.27
CA GLN A 108 12.44 15.66 -4.06
C GLN A 108 11.70 16.99 -4.21
N ASN A 109 11.87 17.67 -5.34
CA ASN A 109 11.20 18.94 -5.61
C ASN A 109 9.68 18.78 -5.78
N HIS A 110 9.23 17.70 -6.42
CA HIS A 110 7.80 17.43 -6.62
C HIS A 110 7.06 17.06 -5.33
N HIS A 111 7.73 16.33 -4.43
CA HIS A 111 7.12 15.77 -3.22
C HIS A 111 7.52 16.49 -1.91
N GLN A 112 8.08 17.70 -2.00
CA GLN A 112 8.48 18.52 -0.83
C GLN A 112 9.49 17.81 0.10
N LEU A 113 10.43 17.06 -0.47
CA LEU A 113 11.43 16.32 0.29
C LEU A 113 12.70 17.15 0.50
N ARG A 114 13.37 16.90 1.62
CA ARG A 114 14.72 17.43 1.89
C ARG A 114 15.78 16.66 1.10
N PRO A 115 16.99 17.21 0.90
CA PRO A 115 18.05 16.55 0.12
C PRO A 115 18.46 15.16 0.64
N ASP A 116 18.38 14.92 1.94
CA ASP A 116 18.66 13.63 2.60
C ASP A 116 17.52 12.62 2.43
N GLN A 117 16.31 13.08 2.11
CA GLN A 117 15.12 12.27 1.94
C GLN A 117 14.94 11.86 0.49
N HIS A 118 14.58 10.60 0.24
CA HIS A 118 14.43 10.11 -1.11
C HIS A 118 13.30 9.08 -1.24
N HIS A 119 12.42 9.31 -2.22
CA HIS A 119 11.43 8.32 -2.67
C HIS A 119 12.00 7.33 -3.68
N ILE A 120 13.09 7.70 -4.33
CA ILE A 120 13.90 6.89 -5.22
C ILE A 120 15.36 7.16 -4.87
N ASN A 121 16.12 6.11 -4.51
CA ASN A 121 17.55 6.23 -4.23
C ASN A 121 18.36 5.58 -5.36
N VAL A 122 19.42 6.21 -5.83
CA VAL A 122 20.34 5.58 -6.78
C VAL A 122 21.47 4.92 -6.00
N LEU A 123 21.38 3.60 -5.88
CA LEU A 123 22.36 2.78 -5.18
C LEU A 123 23.47 2.35 -6.12
N GLN A 124 24.68 2.27 -5.62
CA GLN A 124 25.76 1.58 -6.32
C GLN A 124 25.71 0.09 -5.95
N MET A 125 25.75 -0.76 -6.97
CA MET A 125 25.59 -2.20 -6.84
C MET A 125 26.75 -2.91 -7.53
N GLN A 126 27.11 -4.07 -7.01
CA GLN A 126 28.06 -4.99 -7.63
C GLN A 126 27.63 -6.40 -7.22
N ASP A 127 27.35 -7.26 -8.20
CA ASP A 127 26.74 -8.57 -7.92
C ASP A 127 27.76 -9.57 -7.34
N ALA A 128 29.02 -9.45 -7.74
CA ALA A 128 30.17 -10.16 -7.19
C ALA A 128 31.47 -9.38 -7.41
N GLU A 129 32.53 -9.71 -6.66
CA GLU A 129 33.84 -9.01 -6.67
C GLU A 129 34.40 -8.75 -8.07
N HIS A 130 34.26 -9.71 -8.98
CA HIS A 130 34.79 -9.62 -10.35
C HIS A 130 33.77 -9.14 -11.39
N THR A 131 32.59 -8.69 -10.96
CA THR A 131 31.56 -8.14 -11.86
C THR A 131 31.67 -6.62 -11.93
N ALA A 132 31.31 -6.04 -13.08
CA ALA A 132 31.37 -4.59 -13.24
C ALA A 132 30.24 -3.91 -12.42
N PRO A 133 30.57 -2.96 -11.52
CA PRO A 133 29.57 -2.25 -10.75
C PRO A 133 28.58 -1.48 -11.65
N TYR A 134 27.41 -1.19 -11.12
CA TYR A 134 26.34 -0.45 -11.79
C TYR A 134 25.54 0.40 -10.81
N PHE A 135 24.73 1.31 -11.35
CA PHE A 135 23.84 2.15 -10.55
C PHE A 135 22.40 1.68 -10.67
N MET A 136 21.75 1.46 -9.53
CA MET A 136 20.40 0.92 -9.41
C MET A 136 19.48 1.93 -8.73
N PRO A 137 18.63 2.64 -9.49
CA PRO A 137 17.54 3.42 -8.92
C PRO A 137 16.51 2.49 -8.25
N LYS A 138 16.30 2.66 -6.95
CA LYS A 138 15.42 1.83 -6.13
C LYS A 138 14.28 2.67 -5.54
N PRO A 139 13.11 2.75 -6.21
CA PRO A 139 11.90 3.37 -5.66
C PRO A 139 11.07 2.38 -4.81
N CYS A 140 9.91 2.83 -4.32
CA CYS A 140 8.86 1.91 -3.86
C CYS A 140 8.43 0.98 -4.99
N GLN A 141 8.22 -0.30 -4.68
CA GLN A 141 7.90 -1.33 -5.67
C GLN A 141 6.40 -1.43 -6.00
N HIS A 142 5.54 -0.65 -5.33
CA HIS A 142 4.07 -0.63 -5.54
C HIS A 142 3.38 -2.01 -5.60
N CYS A 143 3.91 -2.98 -4.86
CA CYS A 143 3.48 -4.37 -4.72
C CYS A 143 1.96 -4.62 -4.82
N ASP A 144 1.54 -5.69 -5.50
CA ASP A 144 0.14 -6.17 -5.54
C ASP A 144 -0.27 -6.92 -4.29
N ASN A 145 0.68 -7.54 -3.59
CA ASN A 145 0.49 -8.09 -2.26
C ASN A 145 1.35 -7.30 -1.25
N PRO A 146 1.03 -6.03 -0.97
CA PRO A 146 1.88 -5.16 -0.16
C PRO A 146 1.78 -5.51 1.34
N PRO A 147 2.85 -6.01 1.99
CA PRO A 147 2.82 -6.27 3.44
C PRO A 147 2.59 -4.99 4.25
N CYS A 148 3.11 -3.87 3.75
CA CYS A 148 3.02 -2.57 4.38
C CYS A 148 1.60 -1.99 4.52
N THR A 149 0.62 -2.41 3.72
CA THR A 149 -0.80 -1.98 3.90
C THR A 149 -1.49 -2.80 4.97
N LYS A 150 -1.15 -4.08 5.09
CA LYS A 150 -1.76 -5.02 6.05
C LYS A 150 -1.43 -4.69 7.50
N VAL A 151 -0.31 -4.03 7.74
CA VAL A 151 0.16 -3.66 9.09
C VAL A 151 -0.28 -2.27 9.55
N CYS A 152 -1.01 -1.53 8.72
CA CYS A 152 -1.41 -0.17 9.06
C CYS A 152 -2.72 -0.18 9.87
N PRO A 153 -2.70 0.21 11.16
CA PRO A 153 -3.88 0.10 12.02
C PRO A 153 -4.98 1.12 11.72
N VAL A 154 -4.69 2.14 10.91
CA VAL A 154 -5.56 3.30 10.63
C VAL A 154 -5.86 3.47 9.14
N ASP A 155 -5.54 2.45 8.32
CA ASP A 155 -5.73 2.48 6.86
C ASP A 155 -5.16 3.77 6.21
N ALA A 156 -4.01 4.21 6.73
CA ALA A 156 -3.29 5.34 6.16
C ALA A 156 -2.49 4.94 4.92
N THR A 157 -2.15 3.66 4.75
CA THR A 157 -1.52 3.19 3.51
C THR A 157 -2.32 2.06 2.91
N PHE A 158 -2.70 2.24 1.65
CA PHE A 158 -3.68 1.41 0.96
C PHE A 158 -3.25 1.20 -0.49
N LYS A 159 -3.86 0.21 -1.14
CA LYS A 159 -3.65 -0.12 -2.56
C LYS A 159 -4.85 0.39 -3.35
N ARG A 160 -4.60 1.21 -4.38
CA ARG A 160 -5.62 1.67 -5.33
C ARG A 160 -5.95 0.58 -6.35
N GLN A 161 -7.09 0.74 -7.03
CA GLN A 161 -7.49 -0.15 -8.13
C GLN A 161 -6.50 -0.17 -9.28
N ASP A 162 -5.82 0.96 -9.54
CA ASP A 162 -4.79 1.09 -10.59
C ASP A 162 -3.42 0.52 -10.20
N GLY A 163 -3.38 -0.11 -9.04
CA GLY A 163 -2.23 -0.77 -8.45
C GLY A 163 -1.16 0.15 -7.88
N ILE A 164 -1.43 1.44 -7.71
CA ILE A 164 -0.56 2.32 -6.93
C ILE A 164 -0.85 2.13 -5.43
N VAL A 165 0.18 1.76 -4.64
CA VAL A 165 0.11 1.90 -3.18
C VAL A 165 0.27 3.37 -2.82
N LEU A 166 -0.62 3.98 -2.03
CA LEU A 166 -0.50 5.37 -1.56
C LEU A 166 -0.39 5.47 -0.03
N ILE A 167 -0.13 6.67 0.46
CA ILE A 167 -0.17 7.03 1.88
C ILE A 167 -1.01 8.31 2.06
N ASP A 168 -1.95 8.26 2.97
CA ASP A 168 -2.77 9.37 3.47
C ASP A 168 -2.13 9.96 4.73
N ASN A 169 -1.52 11.14 4.62
CA ASN A 169 -0.90 11.80 5.77
C ASN A 169 -1.90 12.37 6.77
N GLU A 170 -3.17 12.56 6.40
CA GLU A 170 -4.19 12.98 7.36
C GLU A 170 -4.67 11.84 8.24
N ARG A 171 -4.54 10.59 7.78
CA ARG A 171 -4.79 9.39 8.60
C ARG A 171 -3.55 8.81 9.26
N CYS A 172 -2.37 9.13 8.77
CA CYS A 172 -1.12 8.53 9.25
C CYS A 172 -0.80 8.99 10.68
N ILE A 173 -0.80 8.05 11.63
CA ILE A 173 -0.44 8.31 13.04
C ILE A 173 1.05 8.12 13.34
N GLY A 174 1.88 7.88 12.33
CA GLY A 174 3.33 7.78 12.54
C GLY A 174 3.82 6.53 13.28
N CYS A 175 3.04 5.44 13.36
CA CYS A 175 3.43 4.23 14.11
C CYS A 175 4.58 3.41 13.47
N ARG A 176 4.97 3.72 12.23
CA ARG A 176 6.12 3.13 11.50
C ARG A 176 6.10 1.61 11.25
N PHE A 177 5.05 0.88 11.61
CA PHE A 177 4.95 -0.55 11.28
C PHE A 177 5.07 -0.83 9.77
N CYS A 178 4.57 0.07 8.93
CA CYS A 178 4.69 -0.06 7.48
C CYS A 178 6.14 0.05 6.98
N ILE A 179 7.04 0.73 7.72
CA ILE A 179 8.49 0.76 7.43
C ILE A 179 9.07 -0.62 7.71
N ALA A 180 8.83 -1.15 8.92
CA ALA A 180 9.34 -2.47 9.32
C ALA A 180 8.84 -3.60 8.40
N ALA A 181 7.58 -3.50 7.93
CA ALA A 181 7.00 -4.49 7.04
C ALA A 181 7.47 -4.39 5.58
N CYS A 182 8.13 -3.31 5.16
CA CYS A 182 8.52 -3.13 3.76
C CYS A 182 9.89 -3.79 3.51
N PRO A 183 9.98 -4.88 2.71
CA PRO A 183 11.26 -5.58 2.50
C PRO A 183 12.25 -4.77 1.64
N TYR A 184 11.80 -3.66 1.07
CA TYR A 184 12.60 -2.82 0.17
C TYR A 184 13.16 -1.57 0.85
N SER A 185 12.82 -1.33 2.13
CA SER A 185 13.18 -0.09 2.85
C SER A 185 12.78 1.19 2.10
N ALA A 186 11.64 1.15 1.40
CA ALA A 186 11.22 2.19 0.47
C ALA A 186 10.29 3.26 1.09
N ARG A 187 10.24 3.35 2.43
CA ARG A 187 9.39 4.26 3.19
C ARG A 187 10.26 5.11 4.10
N ILE A 188 9.99 6.41 4.11
CA ILE A 188 10.69 7.39 4.93
C ILE A 188 9.74 7.94 5.99
N PHE A 189 10.25 8.24 7.18
CA PHE A 189 9.51 8.92 8.23
C PHE A 189 9.89 10.40 8.23
N GLN A 190 8.89 11.28 8.28
CA GLN A 190 9.10 12.73 8.34
C GLN A 190 9.40 13.15 9.79
N TRP A 191 10.66 13.09 10.19
CA TRP A 191 11.11 13.40 11.55
C TRP A 191 10.98 14.87 11.92
N THR A 192 11.26 15.74 10.95
CA THR A 192 11.30 17.20 11.13
C THR A 192 10.14 17.86 10.44
N GLU A 193 10.02 19.19 10.60
CA GLU A 193 9.09 19.96 9.79
C GLU A 193 9.37 19.78 8.29
N PRO A 194 8.31 19.77 7.45
CA PRO A 194 8.44 19.73 5.99
C PRO A 194 9.39 20.79 5.45
N LYS A 195 9.94 20.56 4.25
CA LYS A 195 10.77 21.55 3.56
C LYS A 195 9.91 22.76 3.16
N ASP A 196 10.39 23.97 3.44
CA ASP A 196 9.76 25.24 3.05
C ASP A 196 8.27 25.38 3.47
N PRO A 197 7.89 25.16 4.74
CA PRO A 197 6.48 25.04 5.16
C PRO A 197 5.64 26.27 4.81
N GLU A 198 6.22 27.48 4.88
CA GLU A 198 5.54 28.73 4.52
C GLU A 198 5.07 28.78 3.06
N LYS A 199 5.78 28.10 2.14
CA LYS A 199 5.39 28.04 0.72
C LYS A 199 4.15 27.18 0.50
N TYR A 200 3.85 26.26 1.42
CA TYR A 200 2.77 25.28 1.29
C TYR A 200 1.62 25.50 2.29
N LYS A 201 1.67 26.56 3.11
CA LYS A 201 0.71 26.81 4.19
C LYS A 201 -0.75 26.94 3.71
N ASP A 202 -0.96 27.54 2.54
CA ASP A 202 -2.28 27.79 1.96
C ASP A 202 -2.69 26.70 0.95
N LEU A 203 -1.86 25.66 0.77
CA LEU A 203 -2.14 24.57 -0.16
C LEU A 203 -3.00 23.49 0.52
N THR A 204 -4.05 23.09 -0.18
CA THR A 204 -4.83 21.92 0.22
C THR A 204 -4.00 20.65 0.04
N TYR A 205 -4.01 19.79 1.05
CA TYR A 205 -3.33 18.49 1.00
C TYR A 205 -3.83 17.63 -0.17
N ASN A 206 -2.93 17.34 -1.11
CA ASN A 206 -3.15 16.40 -2.19
C ASN A 206 -2.50 15.06 -1.83
N ILE A 207 -3.33 14.02 -1.62
CA ILE A 207 -2.89 12.66 -1.28
C ILE A 207 -2.08 11.97 -2.39
N GLU A 208 -2.33 12.30 -3.67
CA GLU A 208 -1.67 11.67 -4.82
C GLU A 208 -0.24 12.23 -5.00
N ALA A 209 -0.05 13.51 -4.68
CA ALA A 209 1.27 14.15 -4.58
C ALA A 209 1.90 13.96 -3.19
N ASN A 210 1.09 13.70 -2.16
CA ASN A 210 1.45 13.78 -0.75
C ASN A 210 2.13 15.10 -0.38
N VAL A 211 1.48 16.21 -0.80
CA VAL A 211 1.95 17.58 -0.60
C VAL A 211 0.76 18.47 -0.17
N PRO A 212 0.91 19.33 0.86
CA PRO A 212 2.05 19.41 1.78
C PRO A 212 2.34 18.10 2.52
N GLN A 213 3.62 17.84 2.76
CA GLN A 213 4.09 16.81 3.70
C GLN A 213 3.71 17.21 5.12
N LYS A 214 3.63 16.23 6.02
CA LYS A 214 3.33 16.44 7.44
C LYS A 214 4.43 15.82 8.30
N LYS A 215 4.87 16.52 9.35
CA LYS A 215 5.77 15.91 10.33
C LYS A 215 5.06 14.77 11.05
N GLY A 216 5.81 13.72 11.39
CA GLY A 216 5.28 12.57 12.10
C GLY A 216 4.57 11.55 11.21
N THR A 217 4.52 11.76 9.89
CA THR A 217 3.90 10.83 8.94
C THR A 217 4.95 10.07 8.13
N ILE A 218 4.46 9.12 7.35
CA ILE A 218 5.28 8.32 6.43
C ILE A 218 5.12 8.89 5.02
N SER A 219 6.23 8.92 4.29
CA SER A 219 6.24 9.22 2.86
C SER A 219 7.01 8.13 2.09
N LYS A 220 6.80 8.07 0.77
CA LYS A 220 7.41 7.09 -0.14
C LYS A 220 7.14 7.51 -1.59
N CYS A 221 7.76 6.83 -2.57
CA CYS A 221 7.37 6.99 -3.98
C CYS A 221 5.86 6.72 -4.17
N LEU A 222 5.18 7.61 -4.90
CA LEU A 222 3.74 7.56 -5.17
C LEU A 222 3.44 7.38 -6.66
N PHE A 223 4.46 7.03 -7.46
CA PHE A 223 4.43 7.12 -8.92
C PHE A 223 3.98 8.49 -9.46
N SER A 224 4.15 9.55 -8.65
CA SER A 224 3.58 10.88 -8.91
C SER A 224 2.13 10.77 -9.42
N ALA A 225 1.29 10.04 -8.68
CA ALA A 225 -0.08 9.71 -9.09
C ALA A 225 -0.92 10.96 -9.42
N ASP A 226 -0.56 12.11 -8.87
CA ASP A 226 -1.15 13.42 -9.19
C ASP A 226 -0.91 13.79 -10.66
N ARG A 227 0.29 13.54 -11.19
CA ARG A 227 0.64 13.81 -12.60
C ARG A 227 -0.06 12.87 -13.56
N LEU A 228 -0.30 11.62 -13.14
CA LEU A 228 -1.00 10.63 -13.97
C LEU A 228 -2.45 11.03 -14.27
N ARG A 229 -3.06 11.88 -13.43
CA ARG A 229 -4.40 12.45 -13.66
C ARG A 229 -4.43 13.49 -14.77
N GLU A 230 -3.26 14.02 -15.12
CA GLU A 230 -3.04 14.99 -16.19
C GLU A 230 -2.35 14.33 -17.39
N ASP A 231 -2.38 12.99 -17.47
CA ASP A 231 -1.70 12.19 -18.51
C ASP A 231 -0.19 12.47 -18.64
N LYS A 232 0.44 12.90 -17.55
CA LYS A 232 1.88 13.19 -17.48
C LYS A 232 2.64 12.04 -16.85
N LEU A 233 3.79 11.69 -17.44
CA LEU A 233 4.72 10.74 -16.85
C LEU A 233 5.19 11.19 -15.46
N PRO A 234 5.55 10.26 -14.56
CA PRO A 234 6.07 10.61 -13.25
C PRO A 234 7.30 11.53 -13.31
N SER A 235 7.51 12.33 -12.28
CA SER A 235 8.59 13.33 -12.22
C SER A 235 9.97 12.71 -12.44
N CYS A 236 10.27 11.58 -11.80
CA CYS A 236 11.53 10.84 -11.97
C CYS A 236 11.72 10.24 -13.38
N VAL A 237 10.62 9.85 -14.03
CA VAL A 237 10.62 9.26 -15.38
C VAL A 237 10.95 10.34 -16.40
N SER A 238 10.23 11.47 -16.36
CA SER A 238 10.39 12.59 -17.31
C SER A 238 11.69 13.40 -17.14
N SER A 239 12.35 13.31 -15.98
CA SER A 239 13.56 14.10 -15.67
C SER A 239 14.87 13.39 -16.00
N CYS A 240 14.84 12.08 -16.28
CA CYS A 240 16.04 11.33 -16.58
C CYS A 240 16.59 11.72 -17.96
N PRO A 241 17.88 12.05 -18.08
CA PRO A 241 18.47 12.36 -19.38
C PRO A 241 18.95 11.12 -20.17
N ASN A 242 18.90 9.93 -19.55
CA ASN A 242 19.61 8.74 -20.06
C ASN A 242 18.68 7.63 -20.60
N GLY A 243 17.36 7.85 -20.66
CA GLY A 243 16.41 6.84 -21.14
C GLY A 243 16.25 5.63 -20.22
N VAL A 244 16.52 5.79 -18.92
CA VAL A 244 16.49 4.70 -17.93
C VAL A 244 15.08 4.19 -17.66
N TYR A 245 14.10 5.10 -17.60
CA TYR A 245 12.78 4.76 -17.10
C TYR A 245 11.76 4.63 -18.21
N TYR A 246 10.99 3.56 -18.15
CA TYR A 246 9.72 3.42 -18.87
C TYR A 246 8.58 3.37 -17.85
N PHE A 247 7.45 3.94 -18.20
CA PHE A 247 6.26 3.94 -17.34
C PHE A 247 5.01 3.84 -18.20
N GLY A 248 4.00 3.13 -17.72
CA GLY A 248 2.76 2.97 -18.46
C GLY A 248 1.80 2.00 -17.80
N ASP A 249 0.93 1.42 -18.61
CA ASP A 249 -0.18 0.59 -18.17
C ASP A 249 0.00 -0.85 -18.65
N GLN A 250 0.03 -1.77 -17.69
CA GLN A 250 0.12 -3.20 -17.94
C GLN A 250 -1.13 -3.75 -18.65
N ASN A 251 -2.31 -3.18 -18.40
CA ASN A 251 -3.54 -3.63 -19.05
C ASN A 251 -3.53 -3.34 -20.55
N GLU A 252 -2.88 -2.24 -20.95
CA GLU A 252 -2.69 -1.84 -22.35
C GLU A 252 -1.44 -2.47 -22.98
N ASP A 253 -0.68 -3.25 -22.20
CA ASP A 253 0.60 -3.82 -22.61
C ASP A 253 1.56 -2.75 -23.17
N ALA A 254 1.57 -1.56 -22.59
CA ALA A 254 2.29 -0.40 -23.13
C ALA A 254 3.05 0.38 -22.06
N VAL A 255 4.32 0.68 -22.32
CA VAL A 255 5.15 1.57 -21.49
C VAL A 255 5.92 2.57 -22.35
N THR A 256 5.96 3.83 -21.90
CA THR A 256 6.61 4.94 -22.59
C THR A 256 7.94 5.28 -21.92
N ASN A 257 9.00 5.41 -22.70
CA ASN A 257 10.30 5.89 -22.22
C ASN A 257 10.23 7.38 -21.87
N GLY A 258 10.71 7.76 -20.68
CA GLY A 258 10.67 9.13 -20.22
C GLY A 258 11.56 10.12 -20.97
N THR A 259 12.59 9.64 -21.66
CA THR A 259 13.56 10.48 -22.38
C THR A 259 13.31 10.48 -23.88
N THR A 260 13.09 9.31 -24.49
CA THR A 260 12.89 9.20 -25.95
C THR A 260 11.43 9.43 -26.35
N HIS A 261 10.50 9.40 -25.39
CA HIS A 261 9.05 9.42 -25.62
C HIS A 261 8.52 8.25 -26.48
N GLU A 262 9.35 7.23 -26.70
CA GLU A 262 8.97 6.03 -27.43
C GLU A 262 8.09 5.14 -26.55
N THR A 263 6.94 4.72 -27.08
CA THR A 263 6.07 3.73 -26.45
C THR A 263 6.33 2.35 -27.05
N VAL A 264 6.61 1.38 -26.19
CA VAL A 264 6.89 0.00 -26.57
C VAL A 264 5.94 -0.96 -25.88
N ARG A 265 5.82 -2.18 -26.41
CA ARG A 265 5.05 -3.25 -25.77
C ARG A 265 5.72 -3.70 -24.49
N PHE A 266 5.00 -3.62 -23.37
CA PHE A 266 5.53 -3.93 -22.04
C PHE A 266 6.01 -5.38 -21.93
N SER A 267 5.16 -6.34 -22.30
CA SER A 267 5.47 -7.78 -22.29
C SER A 267 6.73 -8.11 -23.09
N LYS A 268 6.81 -7.60 -24.32
CA LYS A 268 7.95 -7.76 -25.21
C LYS A 268 9.23 -7.16 -24.63
N LEU A 269 9.16 -5.95 -24.07
CA LEU A 269 10.30 -5.29 -23.43
C LEU A 269 10.86 -6.15 -22.29
N ILE A 270 10.00 -6.70 -21.44
CA ILE A 270 10.42 -7.56 -20.33
C ILE A 270 11.01 -8.89 -20.84
N GLU A 271 10.33 -9.57 -21.77
CA GLU A 271 10.77 -10.87 -22.29
C GLU A 271 12.14 -10.78 -23.00
N GLU A 272 12.28 -9.86 -23.97
CA GLU A 272 13.50 -9.73 -24.78
C GLU A 272 14.71 -9.25 -23.95
N ASN A 273 14.45 -8.55 -22.85
CA ASN A 273 15.50 -7.98 -22.02
C ASN A 273 15.79 -8.77 -20.74
N ALA A 274 15.13 -9.90 -20.51
CA ALA A 274 15.21 -10.66 -19.27
C ALA A 274 14.85 -9.81 -18.04
N GLY A 275 13.77 -9.04 -18.16
CA GLY A 275 13.28 -8.18 -17.10
C GLY A 275 12.83 -8.98 -15.88
N TYR A 276 13.13 -8.47 -14.69
CA TYR A 276 12.86 -9.15 -13.42
C TYR A 276 12.32 -8.19 -12.35
N THR A 277 11.80 -8.73 -11.26
CA THR A 277 11.35 -7.96 -10.09
C THR A 277 12.24 -8.27 -8.89
N LEU A 278 12.25 -7.40 -7.87
CA LEU A 278 13.09 -7.60 -6.69
C LEU A 278 12.43 -8.53 -5.67
N MET A 279 13.23 -9.49 -5.18
CA MET A 279 12.85 -10.45 -4.15
C MET A 279 11.52 -11.16 -4.46
N PRO A 280 11.36 -11.76 -5.66
CA PRO A 280 10.12 -12.42 -6.06
C PRO A 280 9.69 -13.54 -5.09
N GLU A 281 10.65 -14.17 -4.42
CA GLU A 281 10.46 -15.22 -3.40
C GLU A 281 9.61 -14.77 -2.20
N LEU A 282 9.53 -13.47 -1.93
CA LEU A 282 8.70 -12.94 -0.83
C LEU A 282 7.20 -12.85 -1.17
N GLY A 283 6.81 -13.15 -2.41
CA GLY A 283 5.40 -13.18 -2.81
C GLY A 283 4.68 -11.82 -2.74
N THR A 284 5.43 -10.72 -2.69
CA THR A 284 4.90 -9.34 -2.64
C THR A 284 4.32 -8.89 -3.99
N LYS A 285 4.72 -9.54 -5.09
CA LYS A 285 4.33 -9.22 -6.47
C LYS A 285 4.61 -7.74 -6.83
N PRO A 286 5.89 -7.34 -6.95
CA PRO A 286 6.28 -5.98 -7.33
C PRO A 286 5.71 -5.54 -8.68
N ARG A 287 5.53 -4.22 -8.85
CA ARG A 287 5.11 -3.57 -10.11
C ARG A 287 6.20 -2.71 -10.76
N VAL A 288 7.39 -2.75 -10.18
CA VAL A 288 8.60 -2.15 -10.74
C VAL A 288 9.47 -3.29 -11.23
N TYR A 289 9.80 -3.24 -12.51
CA TYR A 289 10.61 -4.21 -13.22
C TYR A 289 11.97 -3.60 -13.53
N TYR A 290 13.00 -4.43 -13.50
CA TYR A 290 14.37 -4.04 -13.80
C TYR A 290 14.83 -4.79 -15.04
N LEU A 291 15.46 -4.09 -15.98
CA LEU A 291 16.23 -4.72 -17.03
C LEU A 291 17.69 -4.82 -16.54
N PRO A 292 18.34 -5.99 -16.68
CA PRO A 292 19.69 -6.21 -16.18
C PRO A 292 20.70 -5.25 -16.83
N PRO A 293 21.82 -4.94 -16.16
CA PRO A 293 22.85 -4.04 -16.67
C PRO A 293 23.73 -4.68 -17.75
N LYS A 294 23.11 -5.27 -18.79
CA LYS A 294 23.80 -5.94 -19.91
C LYS A 294 24.18 -4.96 -21.02
N ASN A 295 25.25 -5.26 -21.77
CA ASN A 295 25.68 -4.52 -22.96
C ASN A 295 25.75 -2.99 -22.77
N ARG A 296 26.30 -2.53 -21.64
CA ARG A 296 26.32 -1.10 -21.30
C ARG A 296 27.11 -0.30 -22.33
N ALA A 297 26.53 0.81 -22.77
CA ALA A 297 27.16 1.74 -23.71
C ALA A 297 28.19 2.70 -23.06
N PHE A 298 28.54 2.47 -21.79
CA PHE A 298 29.49 3.29 -21.04
C PHE A 298 30.16 2.48 -19.92
N GLU A 299 31.39 2.87 -19.60
CA GLU A 299 32.12 2.35 -18.45
C GLU A 299 31.59 2.94 -17.14
N PHE A 300 31.76 2.19 -16.06
CA PHE A 300 31.37 2.69 -14.75
C PHE A 300 32.32 3.80 -14.30
N ASN A 301 31.79 5.02 -14.16
CA ASN A 301 32.54 6.18 -13.68
C ASN A 301 32.14 6.48 -12.24
N GLY A 302 32.84 5.86 -11.29
CA GLY A 302 32.70 6.07 -9.85
C GLY A 302 33.69 5.21 -9.09
N ASP A 303 34.06 5.61 -7.88
CA ASP A 303 34.81 4.74 -6.98
C ASP A 303 33.89 3.67 -6.41
N LEU A 304 34.43 2.47 -6.14
CA LEU A 304 33.68 1.51 -5.32
C LEU A 304 33.46 2.11 -3.93
N LEU A 305 32.19 2.17 -3.50
CA LEU A 305 31.87 2.53 -2.13
C LEU A 305 32.35 1.37 -1.23
N ASN A 306 33.51 1.56 -0.62
CA ASN A 306 34.14 0.62 0.30
C ASN A 306 33.93 1.11 1.74
N GLU A 307 34.11 0.24 2.75
CA GLU A 307 34.03 0.63 4.17
C GLU A 307 34.93 1.82 4.52
N GLU A 308 36.06 1.98 3.84
CA GLU A 308 37.01 3.09 4.02
C GLU A 308 36.50 4.45 3.49
N ASN A 309 35.50 4.46 2.59
CA ASN A 309 34.96 5.67 1.95
C ASN A 309 33.50 5.94 2.32
N LEU A 310 32.97 5.25 3.35
CA LEU A 310 31.66 5.47 3.95
C LEU A 310 31.76 6.54 5.06
N HIS A 311 32.00 7.80 4.67
CA HIS A 311 32.01 8.96 5.57
C HIS A 311 31.08 10.06 5.07
#